data_AF-A0A9D5VYR8-F1
#
_entry.id   AF-A0A9D5VYR8-F1
#
_cell.length_a   1.000
_cell.length_b   1.000
_cell.length_c   1.000
_cell.angle_alpha   90.00
_cell.angle_beta   90.00
_cell.angle_gamma   90.00
#
_symmetry.space_group_name_H-M   'P 1'
#
loop_
_entity.id
_entity.type
_entity.pdbx_description
1 polymer ?
#
loop_
_entity_poly.entity_id
_entity_poly.type
_entity_poly.pdbx_seq_one_letter_code
_entity_poly.pdbx_strand_id
1 'polypeptide(L)' 'MIERYTRVQMGLVWDIRVRYAKWLEVELAACEGWAELGKIPVEALKSIKEKAGFDV' A
#
# COMPACT_ATOMS: atom_id res chain seq x y z
N MET A 1 -3.43 -16.87 -10.54
CA MET A 1 -3.53 -17.24 -11.97
C MET A 1 -2.97 -18.64 -12.18
N ILE A 2 -3.33 -19.33 -13.27
CA ILE A 2 -2.81 -20.68 -13.56
C ILE A 2 -1.36 -20.56 -14.05
N GLU A 3 -0.43 -21.18 -13.33
CA GLU A 3 1.02 -21.09 -13.57
C GLU A 3 1.41 -21.42 -15.01
N ARG A 4 0.81 -22.48 -15.58
CA ARG A 4 1.04 -22.94 -16.96
C ARG A 4 0.87 -21.85 -18.04
N TYR A 5 -0.05 -20.92 -17.84
CA TYR A 5 -0.38 -19.89 -18.85
C TYR A 5 0.05 -18.48 -18.43
N THR A 6 0.66 -18.36 -17.26
CA THR A 6 1.00 -17.07 -16.67
C THR A 6 2.45 -16.72 -16.98
N ARG A 7 2.66 -15.56 -17.60
CA ARG A 7 4.00 -14.98 -17.63
C ARG A 7 4.39 -14.53 -16.22
N VAL A 8 5.61 -14.86 -15.80
CA VAL A 8 6.14 -14.52 -14.47
C VAL A 8 5.89 -13.07 -14.10
N GLN A 9 6.15 -12.13 -15.02
CA GLN A 9 5.92 -10.70 -14.82
C GLN A 9 4.45 -10.37 -14.47
N MET A 10 3.49 -11.01 -15.15
CA MET A 10 2.07 -10.80 -14.86
C MET A 10 1.66 -11.49 -13.56
N GLY A 11 2.21 -12.69 -13.28
CA GLY A 11 1.98 -13.39 -12.01
C GLY A 11 2.37 -12.55 -10.80
N LEU A 12 3.51 -11.87 -10.86
CA LEU A 12 4.00 -10.99 -9.79
C LEU A 12 3.07 -9.80 -9.51
N VAL A 13 2.48 -9.19 -10.55
CA VAL A 13 1.54 -8.07 -10.36
C VAL A 13 0.30 -8.50 -9.57
N TRP A 14 -0.15 -9.73 -9.78
CA TRP A 14 -1.32 -10.30 -9.11
C TRP A 14 -0.98 -11.08 -7.84
N ASP A 15 0.28 -11.04 -7.39
CA ASP A 15 0.68 -11.61 -6.12
C ASP A 15 -0.04 -10.90 -4.97
N ILE A 16 -0.39 -11.67 -3.95
CA ILE A 16 -1.15 -11.15 -2.82
C ILE A 16 -0.36 -10.10 -2.02
N ARG A 17 0.97 -10.29 -1.88
CA ARG A 17 1.85 -9.33 -1.22
C ARG A 17 1.93 -8.03 -2.00
N VAL A 18 1.99 -8.11 -3.33
CA VAL A 18 1.98 -6.91 -4.20
C VAL A 18 0.66 -6.19 -4.11
N ARG A 19 -0.47 -6.92 -4.06
CA ARG A 19 -1.79 -6.31 -3.86
C ARG A 19 -1.87 -5.54 -2.54
N TYR A 20 -1.46 -6.15 -1.42
CA TYR A 20 -1.48 -5.49 -0.12
C TYR A 20 -0.49 -4.33 -0.04
N ALA A 21 0.68 -4.44 -0.67
CA ALA A 21 1.61 -3.32 -0.80
C ALA A 21 0.98 -2.14 -1.52
N LYS A 22 0.27 -2.39 -2.62
CA LYS A 22 -0.42 -1.33 -3.38
C LYS A 22 -1.59 -0.72 -2.63
N TRP A 23 -2.32 -1.51 -1.85
CA TRP A 23 -3.34 -0.95 -0.95
C TRP A 23 -2.71 -0.05 0.11
N LEU A 24 -1.61 -0.48 0.73
CA LEU A 24 -0.91 0.34 1.71
C LEU A 24 -0.42 1.67 1.12
N GLU A 25 0.14 1.65 -0.10
CA GLU A 25 0.53 2.88 -0.81
C GLU A 25 -0.65 3.84 -1.01
N VAL A 26 -1.82 3.33 -1.40
CA VAL A 26 -3.03 4.15 -1.61
C VAL A 26 -3.52 4.75 -0.28
N GLU A 27 -3.56 3.96 0.78
CA GLU A 27 -3.99 4.43 2.11
C GLU A 27 -3.03 5.50 2.68
N LEU A 28 -1.72 5.34 2.47
CA LEU A 28 -0.73 6.34 2.85
C LEU A 28 -0.91 7.64 2.06
N ALA A 29 -1.13 7.56 0.75
CA ALA A 29 -1.41 8.72 -0.09
C ALA A 29 -2.70 9.45 0.32
N ALA A 30 -3.73 8.69 0.72
CA ALA A 30 -4.94 9.27 1.28
C ALA A 30 -4.64 10.03 2.59
N CYS A 31 -3.88 9.44 3.51
CA CYS A 31 -3.47 10.11 4.74
C CYS A 31 -2.64 11.38 4.46
N GLU A 32 -1.75 11.35 3.48
CA GLU A 32 -0.97 12.52 3.06
C GLU A 32 -1.88 13.66 2.60
N GLY A 33 -2.84 13.39 1.72
CA GLY A 33 -3.81 14.39 1.28
C GLY A 33 -4.65 14.95 2.43
N TRP A 34 -5.01 14.12 3.40
CA TRP A 34 -5.72 14.58 4.61
C TRP A 34 -4.86 15.45 5.51
N ALA A 35 -3.56 15.17 5.60
CA ALA A 35 -2.61 15.99 6.36
C ALA A 35 -2.41 17.36 5.70
N GLU A 36 -2.30 17.41 4.37
CA GLU A 36 -2.22 18.66 3.60
C GLU A 36 -3.47 19.52 3.78
N LEU A 37 -4.65 18.90 3.86
CA LEU A 37 -5.93 19.58 4.13
C LEU A 37 -6.12 19.96 5.62
N GLY A 38 -5.14 19.64 6.49
CA GLY A 38 -5.20 19.92 7.93
C GLY A 38 -6.26 19.11 8.68
N LYS A 39 -6.74 17.99 8.11
CA LYS A 39 -7.73 17.11 8.75
C LYS A 39 -7.09 16.16 9.76
N ILE A 40 -5.82 15.83 9.57
CA ILE A 40 -5.03 15.04 10.51
C ILE A 40 -3.72 15.78 10.86
N PRO A 41 -3.18 15.62 12.08
CA PRO A 41 -1.87 16.15 12.44
C PRO A 41 -0.74 15.51 11.61
N VAL A 42 0.28 16.28 11.27
CA VAL A 42 1.45 15.79 10.51
C VAL A 42 2.25 14.75 11.31
N GLU A 43 2.23 14.85 12.64
CA GLU A 43 2.84 13.90 13.57
C GLU A 43 2.14 12.54 13.51
N ALA A 44 0.81 12.54 13.32
CA ALA A 44 0.04 11.32 13.14
C ALA A 44 0.40 10.66 11.80
N LEU A 45 0.52 11.44 10.73
CA LEU A 45 0.99 10.94 9.42
C LEU A 45 2.38 10.30 9.53
N LYS A 46 3.32 10.94 10.24
CA LYS A 46 4.67 10.40 10.46
C LYS A 46 4.62 9.06 11.21
N SER A 47 3.81 8.99 12.27
CA SER A 47 3.63 7.76 13.05
C SER A 47 3.02 6.62 12.21
N ILE A 48 2.06 6.95 11.34
CA ILE A 48 1.46 5.98 10.41
C ILE A 48 2.52 5.46 9.44
N LYS A 49 3.32 6.35 8.82
CA LYS A 49 4.38 5.94 7.88
C LYS A 49 5.45 5.04 8.52
N GLU A 50 5.83 5.33 9.77
CA GLU A 50 6.87 4.54 10.47
C GLU A 50 6.38 3.15 10.89
N LYS A 51 5.08 2.99 11.16
CA LYS A 51 4.50 1.73 11.68
C LYS A 51 3.72 0.94 10.64
N ALA A 52 3.41 1.55 9.49
CA ALA A 52 2.65 0.95 8.42
C ALA A 52 3.35 -0.31 7.90
N GLY A 53 2.66 -1.44 8.00
CA GLY A 53 3.12 -2.74 7.54
C GLY A 53 1.98 -3.75 7.58
N PHE A 54 2.14 -4.85 6.85
CA PHE A 54 1.19 -5.96 6.82
C PHE A 54 1.95 -7.28 6.84
N ASP A 55 1.30 -8.33 7.37
CA ASP A 55 1.83 -9.69 7.41
C ASP A 55 0.92 -10.60 6.56
N VAL A 56 1.50 -11.25 5.53
CA VAL A 56 0.81 -11.99 4.45
C VAL A 56 1.57 -13.22 3.99
#